data_AF-A0A8B7SX29-F1
#
_entry.id   AF-A0A8B7SX29-F1
#
_cell.length_a   1.000
_cell.length_b   1.000
_cell.length_c   1.000
_cell.angle_alpha   90.00
_cell.angle_beta   90.00
_cell.angle_gamma   90.00
#
_symmetry.space_group_name_H-M   'P 1'
#
loop_
_entity.id
_entity.type
_entity.pdbx_description
1 polymer ?
#
loop_
_entity_poly.entity_id
_entity_poly.type
_entity_poly.pdbx_seq_one_letter_code
_entity_poly.pdbx_strand_id
1 'polypeptide(L)'
;MRKQWLNKDELIDVTCTLLLLNPDFTTAWNVRKELILSGTLNPIKDLHLGKLALTKFPKSPETWIHRRWVLQQLIQETSLPSFVTKGNLGTIPAERTQRLIREEMEVCGEAAGRYPSNYNAWSHRIWVVQHLAKLDVKILLDEISSTKHWASVHVSDHSGFHYRQFLLKSLISQTVKDSSVLEKNPLRSEPAMVLPKDEAAAASAEEPRINIPHLLEEEVEFSTDLIDSYPGHETLWCHRRHVFYLQHYLNGRFTHSVTQLSPGDSPGGTVSDLHHIPAGPHTSQAMEVDGLIDSSKQGYSQETKRLKRTPAPDSLGLEMEHRFIDQVLSTCRNVEQARFANAYRKWLDTLSQ
;
A
#
# COMPACT_ATOMS: atom_id res chain seq x y z
N MET A 1 -55.36 5.21 12.86
CA MET A 1 -54.02 5.27 13.47
C MET A 1 -53.13 6.12 12.58
N ARG A 2 -52.74 7.33 13.02
CA ARG A 2 -51.75 8.15 12.30
C ARG A 2 -50.41 7.45 12.40
N LYS A 3 -49.80 7.07 11.27
CA LYS A 3 -48.36 6.75 11.23
C LYS A 3 -47.64 8.05 11.61
N GLN A 4 -47.25 8.19 12.88
CA GLN A 4 -46.31 9.22 13.29
C GLN A 4 -44.98 8.85 12.65
N TRP A 5 -44.71 9.46 11.50
CA TRP A 5 -43.35 9.55 11.00
C TRP A 5 -42.59 10.34 12.05
N LEU A 6 -41.57 9.73 12.66
CA LEU A 6 -40.65 10.44 13.56
C LEU A 6 -40.19 11.73 12.88
N ASN A 7 -40.12 12.82 13.64
CA ASN A 7 -39.53 14.05 13.12
C ASN A 7 -38.06 13.77 12.75
N LYS A 8 -37.52 14.49 11.77
CA LYS A 8 -36.15 14.30 11.28
C LYS A 8 -35.10 14.43 12.40
N ASP A 9 -35.34 15.33 13.36
CA ASP A 9 -34.46 15.50 14.53
C ASP A 9 -34.51 14.27 15.45
N GLU A 10 -35.69 13.71 15.69
CA GLU A 10 -35.84 12.48 16.49
C GLU A 10 -35.15 11.28 15.81
N LEU A 11 -35.18 11.20 14.47
CA LEU A 11 -34.44 10.18 13.73
C LEU A 11 -32.93 10.31 13.92
N ILE A 12 -32.39 11.53 13.96
CA ILE A 12 -30.95 11.77 14.22
C ILE A 12 -30.58 11.25 15.62
N ASP A 13 -31.40 11.55 16.63
CA ASP A 13 -31.13 11.19 18.03
C ASP A 13 -31.28 9.68 18.29
N VAL A 14 -32.34 9.07 17.76
CA VAL A 14 -32.58 7.63 17.88
C VAL A 14 -31.48 6.84 17.19
N THR A 15 -31.12 7.20 15.96
CA THR A 15 -30.04 6.50 15.25
C THR A 15 -28.67 6.73 15.89
N CYS A 16 -28.40 7.93 16.45
CA CYS A 16 -27.19 8.20 17.22
C CYS A 16 -27.09 7.24 18.41
N THR A 17 -28.15 7.16 19.22
CA THR A 17 -28.20 6.29 20.40
C THR A 17 -28.02 4.82 20.02
N LEU A 18 -28.70 4.35 18.98
CA LEU A 18 -28.58 2.99 18.49
C LEU A 18 -27.14 2.66 18.07
N LEU A 19 -26.47 3.55 17.36
CA LEU A 19 -25.12 3.32 16.83
C LEU A 19 -24.02 3.43 17.89
N LEU A 20 -24.24 4.21 18.96
CA LEU A 20 -23.34 4.22 20.11
C LEU A 20 -23.40 2.91 20.92
N LEU A 21 -24.52 2.18 20.84
CA LEU A 21 -24.72 0.91 21.54
C LEU A 21 -24.41 -0.30 20.64
N ASN A 22 -24.79 -0.24 19.37
CA ASN A 22 -24.62 -1.28 18.37
C ASN A 22 -24.27 -0.64 17.00
N PRO A 23 -22.98 -0.38 16.74
CA PRO A 23 -22.55 0.27 15.50
C PRO A 23 -22.61 -0.65 14.28
N ASP A 24 -22.87 -1.95 14.45
CA ASP A 24 -23.09 -2.89 13.35
C ASP A 24 -24.56 -2.95 12.92
N PHE A 25 -25.39 -2.02 13.39
CA PHE A 25 -26.78 -1.90 12.94
C PHE A 25 -26.87 -1.12 11.61
N THR A 26 -26.72 -1.83 10.49
CA THR A 26 -26.75 -1.27 9.12
C THR A 26 -27.95 -0.38 8.83
N THR A 27 -29.16 -0.75 9.28
CA THR A 27 -30.37 0.05 9.04
C THR A 27 -30.26 1.44 9.65
N ALA A 28 -29.70 1.57 10.87
CA ALA A 28 -29.49 2.86 11.50
C ALA A 28 -28.52 3.72 10.69
N TRP A 29 -27.41 3.14 10.21
CA TRP A 29 -26.51 3.84 9.30
C TRP A 29 -27.17 4.26 7.98
N ASN A 30 -28.07 3.44 7.42
CA ASN A 30 -28.75 3.76 6.16
C ASN A 30 -29.74 4.93 6.32
N VAL A 31 -30.50 4.97 7.42
CA VAL A 31 -31.34 6.14 7.74
C VAL A 31 -30.50 7.42 7.80
N ARG A 32 -29.30 7.35 8.40
CA ARG A 32 -28.39 8.51 8.45
C ARG A 32 -27.87 8.92 7.07
N LYS A 33 -27.61 7.98 6.16
CA LYS A 33 -27.27 8.29 4.76
C LYS A 33 -28.39 9.08 4.07
N GLU A 34 -29.64 8.68 4.24
CA GLU A 34 -30.81 9.40 3.70
C GLU A 34 -30.94 10.83 4.29
N LEU A 35 -30.69 10.96 5.60
CA LEU A 35 -30.68 12.26 6.27
C LEU A 35 -29.55 13.17 5.75
N ILE A 36 -28.37 12.63 5.46
CA ILE A 36 -27.25 13.35 4.83
C ILE A 36 -27.63 13.80 3.42
N LEU A 37 -28.12 12.89 2.58
CA LEU A 37 -28.49 13.20 1.18
C LEU A 37 -29.63 14.23 1.08
N SER A 38 -30.53 14.26 2.07
CA SER A 38 -31.60 15.27 2.13
C SER A 38 -31.15 16.62 2.69
N GLY A 39 -29.87 16.80 3.02
CA GLY A 39 -29.31 18.01 3.62
C GLY A 39 -29.72 18.26 5.08
N THR A 40 -30.40 17.28 5.71
CA THR A 40 -30.88 17.39 7.09
C THR A 40 -29.73 17.17 8.09
N LEU A 41 -28.83 16.22 7.79
CA LEU A 41 -27.73 15.84 8.66
C LEU A 41 -26.39 16.25 8.05
N ASN A 42 -25.59 17.01 8.80
CA ASN A 42 -24.25 17.39 8.37
C ASN A 42 -23.32 16.16 8.37
N PRO A 43 -22.68 15.79 7.24
CA PRO A 43 -21.83 14.60 7.16
C PRO A 43 -20.65 14.60 8.15
N ILE A 44 -20.15 15.78 8.55
CA ILE A 44 -19.08 15.89 9.56
C ILE A 44 -19.55 15.37 10.94
N LYS A 45 -20.83 15.55 11.28
CA LYS A 45 -21.38 14.97 12.53
C LYS A 45 -21.34 13.45 12.51
N ASP A 46 -21.51 12.82 11.34
CA ASP A 46 -21.44 11.36 11.21
C ASP A 46 -20.02 10.84 11.24
N LEU A 47 -19.04 11.59 10.72
CA LEU A 47 -17.63 11.27 10.94
C LEU A 47 -17.27 11.30 12.43
N HIS A 48 -17.82 12.26 13.21
CA HIS A 48 -17.62 12.29 14.66
C HIS A 48 -18.32 11.12 15.38
N LEU A 49 -19.56 10.79 15.01
CA LEU A 49 -20.28 9.65 15.56
C LEU A 49 -19.52 8.34 15.31
N GLY A 50 -19.04 8.14 14.07
CA GLY A 50 -18.23 6.98 13.70
C GLY A 50 -16.92 6.92 14.48
N LYS A 51 -16.22 8.05 14.65
CA LYS A 51 -15.00 8.14 15.47
C LYS A 51 -15.29 7.71 16.91
N LEU A 52 -16.36 8.21 17.51
CA LEU A 52 -16.77 7.85 18.87
C LEU A 52 -17.11 6.36 18.99
N ALA A 53 -17.89 5.81 18.05
CA ALA A 53 -18.21 4.38 18.03
C ALA A 53 -16.95 3.49 17.94
N LEU A 54 -15.97 3.88 17.11
CA LEU A 54 -14.70 3.15 16.96
C LEU A 54 -13.84 3.15 18.23
N THR A 55 -14.04 4.08 19.16
CA THR A 55 -13.34 4.04 20.47
C THR A 55 -13.73 2.83 21.30
N LYS A 56 -14.96 2.31 21.13
CA LYS A 56 -15.50 1.14 21.83
C LYS A 56 -15.54 -0.11 20.95
N PHE A 57 -15.80 0.07 19.67
CA PHE A 57 -15.97 -1.01 18.69
C PHE A 57 -15.00 -0.83 17.51
N PRO A 58 -13.68 -0.91 17.73
CA PRO A 58 -12.66 -0.56 16.74
C PRO A 58 -12.70 -1.42 15.47
N LYS A 59 -13.33 -2.60 15.53
CA LYS A 59 -13.48 -3.51 14.38
C LYS A 59 -14.81 -3.41 13.66
N SER A 60 -15.78 -2.59 14.11
CA SER A 60 -17.13 -2.53 13.52
C SER A 60 -17.06 -2.34 12.00
N PRO A 61 -17.38 -3.36 11.19
CA PRO A 61 -17.27 -3.26 9.74
C PRO A 61 -18.20 -2.20 9.17
N GLU A 62 -19.43 -2.12 9.70
CA GLU A 62 -20.45 -1.19 9.24
C GLU A 62 -20.06 0.26 9.49
N THR A 63 -19.37 0.54 10.61
CA THR A 63 -18.84 1.88 10.88
C THR A 63 -17.83 2.31 9.83
N TRP A 64 -16.88 1.42 9.46
CA TRP A 64 -15.89 1.72 8.42
C TRP A 64 -16.54 1.83 7.03
N ILE A 65 -17.49 0.96 6.70
CA ILE A 65 -18.25 1.01 5.44
C ILE A 65 -19.01 2.34 5.33
N HIS A 66 -19.73 2.73 6.38
CA HIS A 66 -20.44 4.01 6.42
C HIS A 66 -19.46 5.20 6.34
N ARG A 67 -18.35 5.16 7.08
CA ARG A 67 -17.31 6.21 7.04
C ARG A 67 -16.76 6.43 5.63
N ARG A 68 -16.46 5.36 4.89
CA ARG A 68 -16.05 5.46 3.47
C ARG A 68 -17.11 6.14 2.61
N TRP A 69 -18.38 5.76 2.77
CA TRP A 69 -19.48 6.38 2.03
C TRP A 69 -19.58 7.89 2.31
N VAL A 70 -19.48 8.31 3.58
CA VAL A 70 -19.50 9.74 3.97
C VAL A 70 -18.34 10.51 3.34
N LEU A 71 -17.12 9.96 3.40
CA LEU A 71 -15.94 10.60 2.80
C LEU A 71 -16.10 10.76 1.29
N GLN A 72 -16.69 9.78 0.60
CA GLN A 72 -16.97 9.90 -0.83
C GLN A 72 -17.92 11.06 -1.15
N GLN A 73 -18.98 11.27 -0.33
CA GLN A 73 -19.89 12.41 -0.51
C GLN A 73 -19.15 13.74 -0.39
N LEU A 74 -18.33 13.89 0.66
CA LEU A 74 -17.58 15.13 0.94
C LEU A 74 -16.61 15.52 -0.19
N ILE A 75 -16.01 14.54 -0.87
CA ILE A 75 -15.09 14.77 -1.99
C ILE A 75 -15.87 15.12 -3.26
N GLN A 76 -16.98 14.43 -3.53
CA GLN A 76 -17.82 14.69 -4.70
C GLN A 76 -18.45 16.09 -4.66
N GLU A 77 -18.96 16.52 -3.50
CA GLU A 77 -19.48 17.87 -3.29
C GLU A 77 -18.42 18.95 -3.57
N THR A 78 -17.17 18.68 -3.21
CA THR A 78 -16.04 19.60 -3.43
C THR A 78 -15.61 19.69 -4.89
N SER A 79 -15.99 18.70 -5.72
CA SER A 79 -15.64 18.60 -7.14
C SER A 79 -16.61 19.34 -8.06
N LEU A 80 -17.79 19.73 -7.57
CA LEU A 80 -18.79 20.45 -8.36
C LEU A 80 -18.37 21.93 -8.51
N PRO A 81 -18.41 22.52 -9.72
CA PRO A 81 -18.19 23.94 -9.89
C PRO A 81 -19.31 24.69 -9.16
N SER A 82 -18.98 25.28 -8.02
CA SER A 82 -19.93 26.12 -7.29
C SER A 82 -20.24 27.34 -8.16
N PHE A 83 -21.39 27.32 -8.85
CA PHE A 83 -21.97 28.55 -9.39
C PHE A 83 -22.22 29.46 -8.18
N VAL A 84 -21.62 30.65 -8.22
CA VAL A 84 -21.69 31.71 -7.21
C VAL A 84 -20.79 31.49 -5.98
N THR A 85 -19.60 32.10 -5.98
CA THR A 85 -19.31 33.35 -5.25
C THR A 85 -17.93 33.86 -5.69
N LYS A 86 -17.88 35.05 -6.29
CA LYS A 86 -16.62 35.76 -6.56
C LYS A 86 -15.92 36.05 -5.24
N GLY A 87 -14.68 35.55 -5.10
CA GLY A 87 -13.74 35.99 -4.06
C GLY A 87 -13.34 34.91 -3.07
N ASN A 88 -12.50 33.97 -3.51
CA ASN A 88 -11.32 33.46 -2.79
C ASN A 88 -10.63 32.40 -3.67
N LEU A 89 -9.44 32.74 -4.15
CA LEU A 89 -8.64 31.97 -5.12
C LEU A 89 -8.25 30.58 -4.57
N GLY A 90 -8.77 29.51 -5.19
CA GLY A 90 -8.05 28.27 -5.52
C GLY A 90 -7.55 27.30 -4.42
N THR A 91 -7.54 27.63 -3.13
CA THR A 91 -6.83 26.85 -2.08
C THR A 91 -7.72 25.99 -1.17
N ILE A 92 -9.01 26.31 -1.08
CA ILE A 92 -9.94 25.72 -0.09
C ILE A 92 -10.19 24.20 -0.31
N PRO A 93 -10.33 23.67 -1.54
CA PRO A 93 -10.58 22.23 -1.77
C PRO A 93 -9.44 21.31 -1.34
N ALA A 94 -8.20 21.70 -1.63
CA ALA A 94 -7.01 20.89 -1.36
C ALA A 94 -6.71 20.86 0.15
N GLU A 95 -6.78 22.00 0.82
CA GLU A 95 -6.58 22.09 2.28
C GLU A 95 -7.63 21.30 3.06
N ARG A 96 -8.90 21.35 2.63
CA ARG A 96 -9.97 20.55 3.23
C ARG A 96 -9.71 19.06 3.07
N THR A 97 -9.31 18.63 1.88
CA THR A 97 -8.97 17.22 1.59
C THR A 97 -7.80 16.75 2.44
N GLN A 98 -6.74 17.55 2.55
CA GLN A 98 -5.60 17.25 3.42
C GLN A 98 -6.01 17.13 4.90
N ARG A 99 -6.93 17.99 5.38
CA ARG A 99 -7.44 17.89 6.75
C ARG A 99 -8.22 16.60 7.00
N LEU A 100 -9.06 16.19 6.04
CA LEU A 100 -9.77 14.92 6.10
C LEU A 100 -8.77 13.76 6.15
N ILE A 101 -7.78 13.74 5.26
CA ILE A 101 -6.74 12.70 5.24
C ILE A 101 -6.05 12.59 6.59
N ARG A 102 -5.62 13.71 7.20
CA ARG A 102 -4.99 13.71 8.52
C ARG A 102 -5.89 13.12 9.61
N GLU A 103 -7.13 13.58 9.68
CA GLU A 103 -8.12 13.04 10.64
C GLU A 103 -8.33 11.53 10.43
N GLU A 104 -8.39 11.06 9.18
CA GLU A 104 -8.52 9.63 8.90
C GLU A 104 -7.29 8.83 9.34
N MET A 105 -6.07 9.35 9.18
CA MET A 105 -4.86 8.69 9.67
C MET A 105 -4.87 8.55 11.19
N GLU A 106 -5.30 9.60 11.90
CA GLU A 106 -5.46 9.58 13.37
C GLU A 106 -6.48 8.54 13.80
N VAL A 107 -7.69 8.54 13.21
CA VAL A 107 -8.75 7.58 13.53
C VAL A 107 -8.32 6.14 13.25
N CYS A 108 -7.60 5.89 12.16
CA CYS A 108 -7.06 4.56 11.84
C CYS A 108 -6.02 4.12 12.87
N GLY A 109 -5.06 4.99 13.21
CA GLY A 109 -4.03 4.69 14.22
C GLY A 109 -4.64 4.42 15.59
N GLU A 110 -5.60 5.25 16.00
CA GLU A 110 -6.37 5.08 17.22
C GLU A 110 -7.12 3.73 17.27
N ALA A 111 -7.79 3.33 16.19
CA ALA A 111 -8.52 2.07 16.14
C ALA A 111 -7.61 0.85 16.04
N ALA A 112 -6.45 0.98 15.38
CA ALA A 112 -5.42 -0.06 15.34
C ALA A 112 -4.79 -0.30 16.72
N GLY A 113 -4.64 0.75 17.54
CA GLY A 113 -4.04 0.65 18.87
C GLY A 113 -4.96 0.00 19.90
N ARG A 114 -6.26 0.01 19.65
CA ARG A 114 -7.29 -0.60 20.50
C ARG A 114 -7.54 -2.07 20.19
N TYR A 115 -7.07 -2.59 19.04
CA TYR A 115 -7.27 -3.98 18.68
C TYR A 115 -6.08 -4.53 17.87
N PRO A 116 -5.43 -5.62 18.32
CA PRO A 116 -4.25 -6.17 17.65
C PRO A 116 -4.60 -6.62 16.24
N SER A 117 -3.81 -6.18 15.26
CA SER A 117 -4.05 -6.48 13.83
C SER A 117 -5.47 -6.17 13.37
N ASN A 118 -5.90 -4.94 13.63
CA ASN A 118 -7.18 -4.44 13.15
C ASN A 118 -7.19 -4.27 11.63
N TYR A 119 -7.51 -5.35 10.93
CA TYR A 119 -7.61 -5.38 9.47
C TYR A 119 -8.52 -4.26 8.92
N ASN A 120 -9.68 -4.03 9.54
CA ASN A 120 -10.63 -3.02 9.04
C ASN A 120 -10.08 -1.59 9.11
N ALA A 121 -9.34 -1.25 10.17
CA ALA A 121 -8.69 0.05 10.29
C ALA A 121 -7.59 0.24 9.23
N TRP A 122 -6.70 -0.76 9.07
CA TRP A 122 -5.63 -0.70 8.07
C TRP A 122 -6.15 -0.73 6.64
N SER A 123 -7.17 -1.53 6.34
CA SER A 123 -7.85 -1.54 5.03
C SER A 123 -8.55 -0.22 4.73
N HIS A 124 -9.14 0.44 5.74
CA HIS A 124 -9.68 1.78 5.58
C HIS A 124 -8.58 2.81 5.32
N ARG A 125 -7.44 2.72 6.02
CA ARG A 125 -6.28 3.59 5.78
C ARG A 125 -5.74 3.45 4.34
N ILE A 126 -5.63 2.23 3.82
CA ILE A 126 -5.32 1.97 2.39
C ILE A 126 -6.34 2.66 1.48
N TRP A 127 -7.63 2.48 1.76
CA TRP A 127 -8.70 3.08 0.97
C TRP A 127 -8.60 4.61 0.93
N VAL A 128 -8.28 5.26 2.05
CA VAL A 128 -8.06 6.71 2.14
C VAL A 128 -6.88 7.14 1.27
N VAL A 129 -5.75 6.44 1.36
CA VAL A 129 -4.58 6.75 0.52
C VAL A 129 -4.90 6.60 -0.97
N GLN A 130 -5.68 5.59 -1.36
CA GLN A 130 -6.08 5.37 -2.75
C GLN A 130 -7.08 6.41 -3.27
N HIS A 131 -8.11 6.75 -2.50
CA HIS A 131 -9.27 7.49 -3.01
C HIS A 131 -9.26 8.98 -2.63
N LEU A 132 -8.75 9.32 -1.44
CA LEU A 132 -8.66 10.71 -0.97
C LEU A 132 -7.31 11.30 -1.37
N ALA A 133 -6.23 10.63 -1.02
CA ALA A 133 -4.88 11.09 -1.33
C ALA A 133 -4.47 10.81 -2.78
N LYS A 134 -5.23 9.97 -3.51
CA LYS A 134 -4.95 9.61 -4.92
C LYS A 134 -3.53 9.09 -5.14
N LEU A 135 -3.00 8.35 -4.17
CA LEU A 135 -1.61 7.86 -4.16
C LEU A 135 -0.57 9.00 -4.33
N ASP A 136 -0.86 10.18 -3.78
CA ASP A 136 0.07 11.30 -3.74
C ASP A 136 1.39 10.88 -3.09
N VAL A 137 2.48 11.16 -3.80
CA VAL A 137 3.82 10.68 -3.47
C VAL A 137 4.31 11.24 -2.14
N LYS A 138 4.01 12.51 -1.84
CA LYS A 138 4.38 13.13 -0.57
C LYS A 138 3.66 12.45 0.59
N ILE A 139 2.35 12.19 0.45
CA ILE A 139 1.58 11.48 1.48
C ILE A 139 2.11 10.06 1.69
N LEU A 140 2.49 9.36 0.62
CA LEU A 140 3.07 8.01 0.74
C LEU A 140 4.39 8.03 1.54
N LEU A 141 5.27 9.00 1.29
CA LEU A 141 6.53 9.16 2.03
C LEU A 141 6.31 9.56 3.49
N ASP A 142 5.39 10.50 3.72
CA ASP A 142 5.00 10.93 5.07
C ASP A 142 4.47 9.73 5.88
N GLU A 143 3.69 8.83 5.24
CA GLU A 143 3.14 7.63 5.87
C GLU A 143 4.17 6.51 6.11
N ILE A 144 5.14 6.31 5.20
CA ILE A 144 6.28 5.40 5.44
C ILE A 144 7.03 5.85 6.70
N SER A 145 7.26 7.15 6.83
CA SER A 145 7.97 7.74 7.96
C SER A 145 7.15 7.66 9.25
N SER A 146 5.88 8.07 9.21
CA SER A 146 5.01 8.15 10.40
C SER A 146 4.69 6.77 10.99
N THR A 147 4.61 5.74 10.15
CA THR A 147 4.27 4.37 10.61
C THR A 147 5.48 3.54 11.03
N LYS A 148 6.71 4.06 10.90
CA LYS A 148 7.94 3.33 11.30
C LYS A 148 7.94 3.03 12.80
N HIS A 149 7.63 4.03 13.63
CA HIS A 149 7.53 3.85 15.08
C HIS A 149 6.41 2.87 15.46
N TRP A 150 5.27 2.91 14.76
CA TRP A 150 4.18 1.96 15.00
C TRP A 150 4.66 0.52 14.82
N ALA A 151 5.32 0.24 13.69
CA ALA A 151 5.82 -1.08 13.36
C ALA A 151 6.90 -1.57 14.35
N SER A 152 7.71 -0.65 14.89
CA SER A 152 8.76 -1.01 15.86
C SER A 152 8.21 -1.43 17.22
N VAL A 153 7.01 -1.00 17.59
CA VAL A 153 6.37 -1.35 18.88
C VAL A 153 5.25 -2.40 18.74
N HIS A 154 4.73 -2.60 17.51
CA HIS A 154 3.70 -3.61 17.21
C HIS A 154 4.24 -4.70 16.27
N VAL A 155 5.29 -5.40 16.68
CA VAL A 155 6.05 -6.35 15.84
C VAL A 155 5.25 -7.57 15.35
N SER A 156 4.11 -7.87 15.99
CA SER A 156 3.17 -8.93 15.55
C SER A 156 2.02 -8.41 14.67
N ASP A 157 1.98 -7.12 14.36
CA ASP A 157 0.88 -6.53 13.60
C ASP A 157 1.03 -6.75 12.10
N HIS A 158 0.61 -7.93 11.62
CA HIS A 158 0.64 -8.25 10.19
C HIS A 158 -0.15 -7.27 9.32
N SER A 159 -1.23 -6.68 9.84
CA SER A 159 -2.03 -5.70 9.10
C SER A 159 -1.28 -4.36 8.95
N GLY A 160 -0.55 -3.93 10.00
CA GLY A 160 0.32 -2.77 9.95
C GLY A 160 1.50 -2.95 8.99
N PHE A 161 2.17 -4.10 9.02
CA PHE A 161 3.24 -4.41 8.05
C PHE A 161 2.71 -4.53 6.61
N HIS A 162 1.50 -5.06 6.42
CA HIS A 162 0.84 -5.07 5.12
C HIS A 162 0.56 -3.66 4.60
N TYR A 163 0.17 -2.71 5.47
CA TYR A 163 0.04 -1.30 5.08
C TYR A 163 1.37 -0.72 4.57
N ARG A 164 2.48 -0.98 5.28
CA ARG A 164 3.82 -0.56 4.83
C ARG A 164 4.20 -1.16 3.47
N GLN A 165 3.91 -2.44 3.25
CA GLN A 165 4.10 -3.09 1.94
C GLN A 165 3.27 -2.43 0.82
N PHE A 166 2.02 -2.06 1.12
CA PHE A 166 1.17 -1.31 0.20
C PHE A 166 1.78 0.05 -0.18
N LEU A 167 2.34 0.78 0.80
CA LEU A 167 2.98 2.08 0.56
C LEU A 167 4.20 1.94 -0.37
N LEU A 168 5.09 0.98 -0.10
CA LEU A 168 6.27 0.71 -0.93
C LEU A 168 5.88 0.35 -2.37
N LYS A 169 4.92 -0.57 -2.54
CA LYS A 169 4.38 -0.94 -3.86
C LYS A 169 3.78 0.24 -4.62
N SER A 170 3.09 1.12 -3.89
CA SER A 170 2.47 2.31 -4.47
C SER A 170 3.53 3.30 -4.95
N LEU A 171 4.57 3.55 -4.14
CA LEU A 171 5.71 4.40 -4.52
C LEU A 171 6.40 3.86 -5.77
N ILE A 172 6.74 2.57 -5.80
CA ILE A 172 7.30 1.89 -6.98
C ILE A 172 6.44 2.14 -8.23
N SER A 173 5.12 1.95 -8.10
CA SER A 173 4.19 2.09 -9.21
C SER A 173 4.10 3.52 -9.74
N GLN A 174 4.22 4.53 -8.88
CA GLN A 174 4.22 5.94 -9.28
C GLN A 174 5.52 6.31 -10.01
N THR A 175 6.68 5.90 -9.49
CA THR A 175 7.97 6.18 -10.14
C THR A 175 8.08 5.57 -11.55
N VAL A 176 7.51 4.38 -11.76
CA VAL A 176 7.44 3.74 -13.09
C VAL A 176 6.55 4.54 -14.05
N LYS A 177 5.39 5.03 -13.58
CA LYS A 177 4.50 5.86 -14.42
C LYS A 177 5.19 7.15 -14.86
N ASP A 178 5.84 7.86 -13.93
CA ASP A 178 6.52 9.12 -14.24
C ASP A 178 7.63 8.93 -15.28
N SER A 179 8.40 7.85 -15.17
CA SER A 179 9.44 7.51 -16.14
C SER A 179 8.87 7.22 -17.54
N SER A 180 7.74 6.51 -17.62
CA SER A 180 7.08 6.19 -18.91
C SER A 180 6.38 7.38 -19.58
N VAL A 181 5.98 8.40 -18.81
CA VAL A 181 5.38 9.64 -19.33
C VAL A 181 6.48 10.55 -19.90
N LEU A 182 7.64 10.61 -19.25
CA LEU A 182 8.81 11.35 -19.74
C LEU A 182 9.35 10.78 -21.07
N GLU A 183 9.35 9.44 -21.23
CA GLU A 183 9.80 8.78 -22.46
C GLU A 183 8.85 8.95 -23.67
N LYS A 184 7.56 9.28 -23.44
CA LYS A 184 6.56 9.43 -24.50
C LYS A 184 6.44 10.85 -25.07
N ASN A 185 7.20 11.81 -24.55
CA ASN A 185 7.26 13.18 -25.05
C ASN A 185 8.61 13.57 -25.73
N PRO A 186 9.20 12.80 -26.66
CA PRO A 186 10.26 13.32 -27.51
C PRO A 186 9.63 13.87 -28.79
N LEU A 187 9.45 15.19 -28.90
CA LEU A 187 9.57 16.01 -30.13
C LEU A 187 8.86 17.38 -29.99
N ARG A 188 9.63 18.45 -29.82
CA ARG A 188 9.75 19.52 -30.83
C ARG A 188 10.94 20.43 -30.48
N SER A 189 12.12 20.05 -30.95
CA SER A 189 13.28 20.95 -31.01
C SER A 189 13.16 21.82 -32.26
N GLU A 190 12.84 23.11 -32.09
CA GLU A 190 13.15 24.13 -33.10
C GLU A 190 14.47 24.84 -32.73
N PRO A 191 15.28 25.29 -33.72
CA PRO A 191 16.59 25.86 -33.47
C PRO A 191 16.49 27.29 -32.91
N ALA A 192 17.21 27.55 -31.81
CA ALA A 192 17.31 28.85 -31.18
C ALA A 192 18.00 29.89 -32.07
N MET A 193 17.38 31.07 -32.23
CA MET A 193 18.08 32.32 -32.58
C MET A 193 18.66 32.96 -31.31
N VAL A 194 19.87 33.50 -31.47
CA VAL A 194 20.84 33.93 -30.44
C VAL A 194 20.61 35.39 -30.01
N LEU A 195 20.87 35.68 -28.71
CA LEU A 195 21.36 36.92 -28.05
C LEU A 195 20.42 37.53 -26.97
N PRO A 196 20.94 38.30 -25.98
CA PRO A 196 21.90 37.88 -24.96
C PRO A 196 21.44 38.23 -23.51
N LYS A 197 21.82 37.34 -22.58
CA LYS A 197 22.19 37.57 -21.17
C LYS A 197 21.62 38.82 -20.48
N ASP A 198 20.59 38.62 -19.65
CA ASP A 198 20.50 39.14 -18.29
C ASP A 198 19.40 38.39 -17.51
N GLU A 199 19.55 38.39 -16.20
CA GLU A 199 18.60 37.94 -15.16
C GLU A 199 18.76 36.54 -14.52
N ALA A 200 18.95 36.65 -13.20
CA ALA A 200 18.41 35.82 -12.12
C ALA A 200 18.56 34.30 -12.22
N ALA A 201 19.39 33.78 -11.31
CA ALA A 201 19.39 32.39 -10.90
C ALA A 201 18.01 31.99 -10.34
N ALA A 202 17.09 31.64 -11.23
CA ALA A 202 15.96 30.80 -10.90
C ALA A 202 16.52 29.38 -10.71
N ALA A 203 16.77 29.02 -9.46
CA ALA A 203 16.93 27.62 -9.09
C ALA A 203 15.66 26.90 -9.53
N SER A 204 15.76 26.15 -10.63
CA SER A 204 14.81 25.09 -10.92
C SER A 204 14.83 24.17 -9.71
N ALA A 205 13.78 24.23 -8.90
CA ALA A 205 13.58 23.26 -7.84
C ALA A 205 13.36 21.91 -8.52
N GLU A 206 14.46 21.18 -8.77
CA GLU A 206 14.39 19.77 -9.08
C GLU A 206 13.71 19.11 -7.89
N GLU A 207 12.46 18.68 -8.08
CA GLU A 207 11.79 17.85 -7.09
C GLU A 207 12.70 16.65 -6.82
N PRO A 208 13.04 16.37 -5.54
CA PRO A 208 13.99 15.32 -5.21
C PRO A 208 13.46 13.99 -5.74
N ARG A 209 14.15 13.45 -6.75
CA ARG A 209 13.82 12.17 -7.35
C ARG A 209 13.96 11.09 -6.27
N ILE A 210 12.86 10.41 -5.96
CA ILE A 210 12.81 9.43 -4.87
C ILE A 210 13.74 8.27 -5.19
N ASN A 211 14.66 7.99 -4.27
CA ASN A 211 15.56 6.84 -4.37
C ASN A 211 14.85 5.59 -3.82
N ILE A 212 14.02 4.97 -4.66
CA ILE A 212 13.26 3.76 -4.30
C ILE A 212 14.16 2.59 -3.88
N PRO A 213 15.30 2.28 -4.55
CA PRO A 213 16.22 1.25 -4.08
C PRO A 213 16.70 1.47 -2.65
N HIS A 214 17.05 2.72 -2.31
CA HIS A 214 17.49 3.07 -0.96
C HIS A 214 16.38 2.89 0.09
N LEU A 215 15.14 3.28 -0.22
CA LEU A 215 14.00 3.04 0.68
C LEU A 215 13.75 1.55 0.95
N LEU A 216 13.96 0.68 -0.04
CA LEU A 216 13.83 -0.77 0.16
C LEU A 216 14.98 -1.34 0.99
N GLU A 217 16.20 -0.84 0.78
CA GLU A 217 17.36 -1.18 1.61
C GLU A 217 17.13 -0.81 3.08
N GLU A 218 16.68 0.42 3.35
CA GLU A 218 16.31 0.87 4.70
C GLU A 218 15.21 0.01 5.33
N GLU A 219 14.23 -0.46 4.55
CA GLU A 219 13.15 -1.30 5.06
C GLU A 219 13.63 -2.74 5.34
N VAL A 220 14.58 -3.26 4.56
CA VAL A 220 15.24 -4.55 4.83
C VAL A 220 16.08 -4.44 6.10
N GLU A 221 16.86 -3.37 6.27
CA GLU A 221 17.62 -3.10 7.49
C GLU A 221 16.71 -2.97 8.71
N PHE A 222 15.62 -2.20 8.60
CA PHE A 222 14.61 -2.11 9.65
C PHE A 222 14.02 -3.48 10.01
N SER A 223 13.76 -4.33 9.01
CA SER A 223 13.31 -5.70 9.25
C SER A 223 14.38 -6.55 9.95
N THR A 224 15.65 -6.39 9.60
CA THR A 224 16.79 -7.04 10.29
C THR A 224 16.78 -6.70 11.77
N ASP A 225 16.75 -5.41 12.10
CA ASP A 225 16.78 -4.92 13.49
C ASP A 225 15.63 -5.49 14.31
N LEU A 226 14.42 -5.54 13.74
CA LEU A 226 13.26 -6.11 14.42
C LEU A 226 13.34 -7.63 14.58
N ILE A 227 13.83 -8.35 13.57
CA ILE A 227 13.99 -9.81 13.64
C ILE A 227 15.03 -10.20 14.70
N ASP A 228 16.10 -9.42 14.83
CA ASP A 228 17.16 -9.63 15.82
C ASP A 228 16.69 -9.24 17.23
N SER A 229 15.99 -8.11 17.36
CA SER A 229 15.49 -7.61 18.64
C SER A 229 14.31 -8.41 19.19
N TYR A 230 13.45 -8.93 18.32
CA TYR A 230 12.21 -9.63 18.65
C TYR A 230 12.14 -10.98 17.91
N PRO A 231 12.89 -11.99 18.37
CA PRO A 231 12.91 -13.30 17.71
C PRO A 231 11.59 -14.05 17.90
N GLY A 232 11.19 -14.82 16.88
CA GLY A 232 10.01 -15.70 16.93
C GLY A 232 8.70 -15.05 16.48
N HIS A 233 8.75 -13.95 15.74
CA HIS A 233 7.57 -13.31 15.15
C HIS A 233 7.47 -13.59 13.64
N GLU A 234 6.57 -14.49 13.25
CA GLU A 234 6.32 -14.86 11.83
C GLU A 234 6.05 -13.63 10.95
N THR A 235 5.34 -12.64 11.50
CA THR A 235 4.99 -11.39 10.81
C THR A 235 6.22 -10.66 10.26
N LEU A 236 7.32 -10.62 11.02
CA LEU A 236 8.55 -9.94 10.61
C LEU A 236 9.23 -10.66 9.44
N TRP A 237 9.28 -11.98 9.48
CA TRP A 237 9.81 -12.82 8.39
C TRP A 237 8.97 -12.72 7.13
N CYS A 238 7.63 -12.74 7.27
CA CYS A 238 6.70 -12.51 6.17
C CYS A 238 6.86 -11.10 5.58
N HIS A 239 7.12 -10.09 6.42
CA HIS A 239 7.39 -8.74 5.96
C HIS A 239 8.71 -8.64 5.20
N ARG A 240 9.81 -9.13 5.76
CA ARG A 240 11.12 -9.20 5.10
C ARG A 240 11.03 -9.90 3.74
N ARG A 241 10.29 -11.01 3.67
CA ARG A 241 10.06 -11.78 2.43
C ARG A 241 9.46 -10.90 1.35
N HIS A 242 8.48 -10.09 1.73
CA HIS A 242 7.82 -9.18 0.82
C HIS A 242 8.72 -8.07 0.33
N VAL A 243 9.44 -7.41 1.24
CA VAL A 243 10.33 -6.29 0.89
C VAL A 243 11.48 -6.77 0.02
N PHE A 244 12.12 -7.89 0.37
CA PHE A 244 13.18 -8.48 -0.45
C PHE A 244 12.67 -8.88 -1.84
N TYR A 245 11.47 -9.45 -1.94
CA TYR A 245 10.86 -9.75 -3.24
C TYR A 245 10.68 -8.49 -4.10
N LEU A 246 10.25 -7.36 -3.52
CA LEU A 246 10.14 -6.09 -4.24
C LEU A 246 11.50 -5.58 -4.72
N GLN A 247 12.53 -5.65 -3.86
CA GLN A 247 13.89 -5.25 -4.20
C GLN A 247 14.45 -6.09 -5.36
N HIS A 248 14.34 -7.41 -5.26
CA HIS A 248 14.79 -8.33 -6.29
C HIS A 248 14.05 -8.12 -7.62
N TYR A 249 12.73 -7.93 -7.58
CA TYR A 249 11.94 -7.66 -8.78
C TYR A 249 12.33 -6.35 -9.48
N LEU A 250 12.65 -5.29 -8.72
CA LEU A 250 13.12 -4.03 -9.29
C LEU A 250 14.50 -4.18 -9.95
N ASN A 251 15.44 -4.86 -9.31
CA ASN A 251 16.78 -5.09 -9.86
C ASN A 251 16.70 -5.86 -11.19
N GLY A 252 15.83 -6.86 -11.28
CA GLY A 252 15.53 -7.56 -12.54
C GLY A 252 14.99 -6.64 -13.63
N ARG A 253 14.14 -5.66 -13.29
CA ARG A 253 13.63 -4.69 -14.28
C ARG A 253 14.69 -3.69 -14.75
N PHE A 254 15.54 -3.18 -13.85
CA PHE A 254 16.58 -2.21 -14.21
C PHE A 254 17.67 -2.83 -15.09
N THR A 255 18.00 -4.10 -14.89
CA THR A 255 18.98 -4.81 -15.73
C THR A 255 18.47 -5.08 -17.15
N HIS A 256 17.17 -5.33 -17.31
CA HIS A 256 16.55 -5.42 -18.66
C HIS A 256 16.43 -4.06 -19.36
N SER A 257 16.30 -2.94 -18.63
CA SER A 257 16.23 -1.59 -19.23
C SER A 257 17.56 -1.08 -19.77
N VAL A 258 18.71 -1.56 -19.26
CA VAL A 258 20.04 -1.16 -19.73
C VAL A 258 20.47 -1.94 -20.99
N THR A 259 19.76 -3.02 -21.33
CA THR A 259 20.06 -3.85 -22.51
C THR A 259 19.08 -3.55 -23.67
N GLN A 260 18.97 -2.28 -24.09
CA GLN A 260 18.37 -1.93 -25.38
C GLN A 260 19.39 -2.24 -26.49
N LEU A 261 19.29 -3.46 -27.02
CA LEU A 261 19.94 -3.89 -28.25
C LEU A 261 19.32 -3.17 -29.45
N SER A 262 20.18 -2.81 -30.40
CA SER A 262 19.92 -2.13 -31.67
C SER A 262 18.80 -2.78 -32.51
N PRO A 263 18.16 -2.02 -33.43
CA PRO A 263 16.95 -2.46 -34.13
C PRO A 263 17.27 -3.53 -35.17
N GLY A 264 16.57 -4.65 -35.09
CA GLY A 264 16.62 -5.74 -36.07
C GLY A 264 15.26 -6.44 -36.16
N ASP A 265 14.46 -5.97 -37.12
CA ASP A 265 13.39 -6.64 -37.86
C ASP A 265 12.35 -7.51 -37.13
N SER A 266 11.14 -6.92 -37.02
CA SER A 266 9.86 -7.65 -36.89
C SER A 266 9.56 -8.46 -38.16
N PRO A 267 8.71 -9.50 -38.08
CA PRO A 267 7.31 -9.25 -38.43
C PRO A 267 6.26 -10.01 -37.58
N GLY A 268 5.22 -9.28 -37.17
CA GLY A 268 3.81 -9.61 -37.40
C GLY A 268 3.14 -10.74 -36.59
N GLY A 269 2.19 -10.36 -35.72
CA GLY A 269 1.17 -11.28 -35.19
C GLY A 269 0.30 -10.69 -34.08
N THR A 270 -0.87 -10.17 -34.45
CA THR A 270 -1.95 -9.68 -33.56
C THR A 270 -2.67 -10.82 -32.81
N VAL A 271 -3.22 -10.53 -31.61
CA VAL A 271 -4.66 -10.60 -31.23
C VAL A 271 -4.86 -10.56 -29.69
N SER A 272 -5.85 -9.78 -29.27
CA SER A 272 -6.40 -9.55 -27.91
C SER A 272 -7.04 -10.78 -27.24
N ASP A 273 -7.16 -10.82 -25.91
CA ASP A 273 -8.44 -10.62 -25.18
C ASP A 273 -8.40 -10.83 -23.65
N LEU A 274 -9.47 -10.31 -23.03
CA LEU A 274 -9.77 -9.94 -21.64
C LEU A 274 -10.10 -11.09 -20.64
N HIS A 275 -9.95 -10.74 -19.33
CA HIS A 275 -10.71 -11.13 -18.12
C HIS A 275 -10.78 -12.59 -17.62
N HIS A 276 -10.43 -12.81 -16.33
CA HIS A 276 -11.41 -13.03 -15.23
C HIS A 276 -10.75 -13.20 -13.84
N ILE A 277 -11.36 -12.57 -12.83
CA ILE A 277 -11.25 -12.88 -11.39
C ILE A 277 -12.38 -13.85 -11.02
N PRO A 278 -12.17 -14.75 -10.03
CA PRO A 278 -13.11 -14.80 -8.92
C PRO A 278 -12.45 -14.86 -7.52
N ALA A 279 -13.17 -14.29 -6.56
CA ALA A 279 -12.87 -14.23 -5.13
C ALA A 279 -13.41 -15.46 -4.36
N GLY A 280 -12.77 -15.81 -3.24
CA GLY A 280 -13.28 -16.74 -2.22
C GLY A 280 -12.26 -16.99 -1.10
N PRO A 281 -12.66 -17.03 0.19
CA PRO A 281 -11.75 -16.91 1.32
C PRO A 281 -11.20 -18.27 1.76
N HIS A 282 -9.87 -18.42 1.72
CA HIS A 282 -9.19 -19.51 2.41
C HIS A 282 -8.16 -18.94 3.39
N THR A 283 -8.37 -19.23 4.67
CA THR A 283 -7.35 -19.10 5.71
C THR A 283 -6.28 -20.15 5.46
N SER A 284 -5.26 -19.78 4.70
CA SER A 284 -4.09 -20.62 4.47
C SER A 284 -2.95 -20.13 5.36
N GLN A 285 -2.34 -21.03 6.14
CA GLN A 285 -1.10 -20.76 6.87
C GLN A 285 -0.02 -20.32 5.86
N ALA A 286 0.55 -19.13 6.07
CA ALA A 286 1.27 -18.38 5.05
C ALA A 286 2.71 -18.88 4.74
N MET A 287 3.12 -20.04 5.27
CA MET A 287 4.48 -20.58 5.11
C MET A 287 4.56 -22.08 4.78
N GLU A 288 3.45 -22.77 4.47
CA GLU A 288 3.54 -24.17 4.00
C GLU A 288 3.78 -24.26 2.49
N VAL A 289 4.83 -24.99 2.11
CA VAL A 289 5.04 -25.47 0.74
C VAL A 289 4.56 -26.92 0.73
N ASP A 290 3.40 -27.18 0.12
CA ASP A 290 2.92 -28.53 -0.11
C ASP A 290 3.90 -29.27 -1.03
N GLY A 291 4.39 -30.42 -0.57
CA GLY A 291 5.24 -31.33 -1.34
C GLY A 291 4.70 -32.74 -1.29
N LEU A 292 4.57 -33.38 -2.46
CA LEU A 292 4.52 -34.84 -2.74
C LEU A 292 4.61 -34.98 -4.28
N ILE A 293 5.67 -35.48 -4.94
CA ILE A 293 6.16 -36.87 -5.15
C ILE A 293 5.02 -37.79 -5.71
N ASP A 294 5.07 -38.48 -6.87
CA ASP A 294 6.19 -39.19 -7.53
C ASP A 294 5.99 -39.54 -9.04
N SER A 295 7.13 -39.74 -9.72
CA SER A 295 7.53 -40.73 -10.76
C SER A 295 6.81 -40.90 -12.13
N SER A 296 7.56 -40.71 -13.23
CA SER A 296 8.06 -41.83 -14.07
C SER A 296 8.96 -41.41 -15.27
N LYS A 297 10.15 -42.03 -15.30
CA LYS A 297 11.04 -42.45 -16.43
C LYS A 297 11.09 -41.65 -17.75
N GLN A 298 12.29 -41.21 -18.15
CA GLN A 298 13.06 -41.77 -19.27
C GLN A 298 14.49 -41.17 -19.28
N GLY A 299 15.52 -42.01 -19.41
CA GLY A 299 16.93 -41.58 -19.45
C GLY A 299 17.40 -41.14 -20.84
N TYR A 300 18.35 -40.20 -20.85
CA TYR A 300 19.37 -40.09 -21.90
C TYR A 300 20.62 -39.39 -21.35
N SER A 301 21.77 -40.01 -21.58
CA SER A 301 23.10 -39.51 -21.21
C SER A 301 23.62 -38.54 -22.26
N GLN A 302 24.19 -37.40 -21.85
CA GLN A 302 25.26 -36.76 -22.60
C GLN A 302 26.12 -35.86 -21.70
N GLU A 303 27.41 -36.19 -21.66
CA GLU A 303 28.48 -35.49 -20.97
C GLU A 303 28.99 -34.27 -21.76
N THR A 304 29.47 -33.28 -21.00
CA THR A 304 30.41 -32.20 -21.36
C THR A 304 29.93 -31.06 -22.25
N LYS A 305 29.73 -29.89 -21.61
CA LYS A 305 30.52 -28.68 -21.87
C LYS A 305 30.28 -27.68 -20.73
N ARG A 306 31.34 -27.45 -19.95
CA ARG A 306 31.41 -26.44 -18.89
C ARG A 306 31.37 -25.06 -19.57
N LEU A 307 30.18 -24.52 -19.82
CA LEU A 307 30.04 -23.09 -20.08
C LEU A 307 30.32 -22.37 -18.76
N LYS A 308 31.32 -21.50 -18.75
CA LYS A 308 31.47 -20.48 -17.71
C LYS A 308 30.14 -19.70 -17.67
N ARG A 309 29.32 -19.98 -16.67
CA ARG A 309 28.14 -19.16 -16.36
C ARG A 309 28.65 -17.79 -15.98
N THR A 310 28.34 -16.80 -16.80
CA THR A 310 28.27 -15.40 -16.38
C THR A 310 27.42 -15.34 -15.11
N PRO A 311 27.80 -14.62 -14.04
CA PRO A 311 26.98 -14.54 -12.84
C PRO A 311 25.58 -14.04 -13.23
N ALA A 312 24.54 -14.72 -12.72
CA ALA A 312 23.20 -14.18 -12.81
C ALA A 312 23.19 -12.78 -12.19
N PRO A 313 22.53 -11.79 -12.79
CA PRO A 313 22.70 -10.38 -12.45
C PRO A 313 22.31 -9.98 -11.01
N ASP A 314 21.70 -10.88 -10.22
CA ASP A 314 21.31 -10.65 -8.82
C ASP A 314 22.07 -11.53 -7.79
N SER A 315 23.22 -12.10 -8.17
CA SER A 315 23.96 -13.04 -7.29
C SER A 315 24.36 -12.43 -5.94
N LEU A 316 24.64 -11.12 -5.88
CA LEU A 316 25.13 -10.47 -4.67
C LEU A 316 24.02 -10.30 -3.61
N GLY A 317 22.80 -9.95 -4.03
CA GLY A 317 21.65 -9.75 -3.12
C GLY A 317 21.20 -11.06 -2.47
N LEU A 318 21.07 -12.12 -3.27
CA LEU A 318 20.73 -13.45 -2.78
C LEU A 318 21.79 -14.02 -1.83
N GLU A 319 23.08 -13.82 -2.15
CA GLU A 319 24.18 -14.25 -1.28
C GLU A 319 24.17 -13.52 0.08
N MET A 320 23.85 -12.22 0.10
CA MET A 320 23.70 -11.46 1.34
C MET A 320 22.55 -11.99 2.20
N GLU A 321 21.39 -12.32 1.60
CA GLU A 321 20.28 -12.91 2.34
C GLU A 321 20.61 -14.30 2.89
N HIS A 322 21.31 -15.15 2.15
CA HIS A 322 21.77 -16.44 2.67
C HIS A 322 22.68 -16.25 3.89
N ARG A 323 23.63 -15.31 3.83
CA ARG A 323 24.51 -14.97 4.96
C ARG A 323 23.72 -14.46 6.17
N PHE A 324 22.71 -13.63 5.96
CA PHE A 324 21.81 -13.17 7.04
C PHE A 324 21.13 -14.37 7.73
N ILE A 325 20.55 -15.29 6.95
CA ILE A 325 19.87 -16.47 7.52
C ILE A 325 20.87 -17.37 8.26
N ASP A 326 22.06 -17.61 7.72
CA ASP A 326 23.12 -18.38 8.37
C ASP A 326 23.51 -17.75 9.72
N GLN A 327 23.66 -16.43 9.75
CA GLN A 327 23.97 -15.69 10.97
C GLN A 327 22.86 -15.84 12.02
N VAL A 328 21.59 -15.68 11.62
CA VAL A 328 20.44 -15.88 12.51
C VAL A 328 20.43 -17.31 13.05
N LEU A 329 20.53 -18.33 12.20
CA LEU A 329 20.50 -19.73 12.62
C LEU A 329 21.67 -20.12 13.53
N SER A 330 22.85 -19.53 13.33
CA SER A 330 24.04 -19.81 14.16
C SER A 330 23.93 -19.28 15.59
N THR A 331 23.18 -18.19 15.79
CA THR A 331 23.07 -17.50 17.09
C THR A 331 21.71 -17.69 17.77
N CYS A 332 20.74 -18.21 17.03
CA CYS A 332 19.36 -18.40 17.46
C CYS A 332 19.21 -19.44 18.58
N ARG A 333 18.56 -19.04 19.67
CA ARG A 333 18.07 -19.94 20.74
C ARG A 333 16.55 -20.15 20.71
N ASN A 334 15.82 -19.36 19.92
CA ASN A 334 14.37 -19.39 19.85
C ASN A 334 13.90 -20.37 18.77
N VAL A 335 13.11 -21.38 19.16
CA VAL A 335 12.66 -22.45 18.25
C VAL A 335 11.83 -21.92 17.09
N GLU A 336 10.92 -20.96 17.35
CA GLU A 336 10.10 -20.34 16.31
C GLU A 336 10.96 -19.52 15.35
N GLN A 337 11.95 -18.79 15.85
CA GLN A 337 12.90 -18.05 15.02
C GLN A 337 13.65 -18.98 14.05
N ALA A 338 14.14 -20.13 14.55
CA ALA A 338 14.78 -21.13 13.70
C ALA A 338 13.81 -21.68 12.64
N ARG A 339 12.55 -21.94 13.02
CA ARG A 339 11.52 -22.41 12.10
C ARG A 339 11.26 -21.41 10.98
N PHE A 340 11.07 -20.14 11.31
CA PHE A 340 10.83 -19.08 10.33
C PHE A 340 12.04 -18.81 9.44
N ALA A 341 13.25 -18.78 10.00
CA ALA A 341 14.48 -18.63 9.24
C ALA A 341 14.69 -19.77 8.22
N ASN A 342 14.40 -21.02 8.61
CA ASN A 342 14.46 -22.16 7.70
C ASN A 342 13.38 -22.11 6.61
N ALA A 343 12.15 -21.70 6.97
CA ALA A 343 11.09 -21.51 5.99
C ALA A 343 11.41 -20.38 5.00
N TYR A 344 12.03 -19.29 5.48
CA TYR A 344 12.52 -18.20 4.65
C TYR A 344 13.63 -18.65 3.70
N ARG A 345 14.60 -19.47 4.17
CA ARG A 345 15.64 -20.08 3.33
C ARG A 345 15.04 -20.90 2.19
N LYS A 346 14.12 -21.81 2.52
CA LYS A 346 13.45 -22.65 1.51
C LYS A 346 12.77 -21.81 0.45
N TRP A 347 12.14 -20.69 0.83
CA TRP A 347 11.57 -19.76 -0.13
C TRP A 347 12.65 -19.07 -0.97
N LEU A 348 13.73 -18.58 -0.36
CA LEU A 348 14.82 -17.91 -1.07
C LEU A 348 15.47 -18.82 -2.13
N ASP A 349 15.59 -20.12 -1.83
CA ASP A 349 16.11 -21.14 -2.76
C ASP A 349 15.23 -21.26 -4.02
N THR A 350 13.92 -20.96 -3.94
CA THR A 350 13.03 -20.97 -5.11
C THR A 350 13.25 -19.80 -6.07
N LEU A 351 13.91 -18.72 -5.63
CA LEU A 351 14.28 -17.58 -6.48
C LEU A 351 15.61 -17.79 -7.22
N SER A 352 16.42 -18.76 -6.77
CA SER A 352 17.74 -19.07 -7.33
C SER A 352 17.72 -20.15 -8.42
N GLN A 353 16.54 -20.76 -8.66
CA GLN A 353 16.27 -21.75 -9.70
C GLN A 353 15.70 -21.08 -10.94
#